data_AF-A0A1F5KNA2-F1
#
_entry.id   AF-A0A1F5KNA2-F1
#
_cell.length_a   1.000
_cell.length_b   1.000
_cell.length_c   1.000
_cell.angle_alpha   90.00
_cell.angle_beta   90.00
_cell.angle_gamma   90.00
#
_symmetry.space_group_name_H-M   'P 1'
#
loop_
_entity.id
_entity.type
_entity.pdbx_description
1 polymer ?
#
loop_
_entity_poly.entity_id
_entity_poly.type
_entity_poly.pdbx_seq_one_letter_code
_entity_poly.pdbx_strand_id
1 'polypeptide(L)' 'MLNRFLEFFIVGLALGVLEDLIAITLATEKAIDLRVFVIAFFVAFPFAVFSELIVDHDRFKRFMGRLFKRKSSS' A
#
# COMPACT_ATOMS: atom_id res chain seq x y z
N MET A 1 14.89 11.67 5.10
CA MET A 1 14.55 10.49 4.27
C MET A 1 13.88 9.41 5.11
N LEU A 2 14.48 8.94 6.21
CA LEU A 2 13.94 7.85 7.03
C LEU A 2 12.52 8.07 7.58
N ASN A 3 12.17 9.27 8.05
CA ASN A 3 10.82 9.55 8.58
C ASN A 3 9.71 9.43 7.52
N ARG A 4 9.98 9.80 6.26
CA ARG A 4 8.99 9.69 5.17
C ARG A 4 8.83 8.25 4.71
N PHE A 5 9.95 7.52 4.59
CA PHE A 5 9.94 6.10 4.27
C PHE A 5 9.13 5.31 5.29
N LEU A 6 9.36 5.54 6.58
CA LEU A 6 8.64 4.85 7.65
C LEU A 6 7.16 5.22 7.70
N GLU A 7 6.81 6.50 7.46
CA GLU A 7 5.43 6.99 7.40
C GLU A 7 4.64 6.29 6.28
N PHE A 8 5.17 6.28 5.04
CA PHE A 8 4.52 5.64 3.91
C PHE A 8 4.51 4.12 4.02
N PHE A 9 5.56 3.52 4.58
CA PHE A 9 5.58 2.09 4.87
C PHE A 9 4.49 1.69 5.86
N ILE A 10 4.35 2.41 6.98
CA ILE A 10 3.33 2.13 7.99
C ILE A 10 1.92 2.32 7.42
N VAL A 11 1.69 3.41 6.68
CA VAL A 11 0.39 3.68 6.05
C VAL A 11 0.09 2.63 4.98
N GLY A 12 1.05 2.31 4.12
CA GLY A 12 0.89 1.29 3.07
C GLY A 12 0.62 -0.09 3.64
N LEU A 13 1.30 -0.47 4.72
CA LEU A 13 1.07 -1.72 5.42
C LEU A 13 -0.31 -1.75 6.07
N ALA A 14 -0.69 -0.69 6.80
CA ALA A 14 -1.99 -0.61 7.45
C ALA A 14 -3.14 -0.67 6.44
N LEU A 15 -3.03 0.07 5.33
CA LEU A 15 -4.03 0.06 4.27
C LEU A 15 -4.07 -1.29 3.53
N GLY A 16 -2.92 -1.89 3.24
CA GLY A 16 -2.86 -3.20 2.57
C GLY A 16 -3.50 -4.31 3.42
N VAL A 17 -3.22 -4.33 4.73
CA VAL A 17 -3.89 -5.27 5.64
C VAL A 17 -5.39 -5.02 5.70
N LEU A 18 -5.81 -3.76 5.77
CA LEU A 18 -7.23 -3.42 5.86
C LEU A 18 -7.98 -3.79 4.58
N GLU A 19 -7.39 -3.57 3.40
CA GLU A 19 -7.90 -4.03 2.11
C GLU A 19 -8.05 -5.55 2.06
N ASP A 20 -7.00 -6.29 2.41
CA ASP A 20 -7.01 -7.77 2.41
C ASP A 20 -8.10 -8.31 3.33
N LEU A 21 -8.26 -7.72 4.51
CA LEU A 21 -9.31 -8.12 5.47
C LEU A 21 -10.71 -7.84 4.94
N ILE A 22 -10.95 -6.68 4.30
CA ILE A 22 -12.22 -6.39 3.65
C ILE A 22 -12.48 -7.39 2.53
N ALA A 23 -11.49 -7.64 1.67
CA ALA A 23 -11.61 -8.56 0.55
C ALA A 23 -11.93 -9.99 1.01
N ILE A 24 -11.21 -10.50 2.01
CA ILE A 24 -11.46 -11.83 2.58
C ILE A 24 -12.86 -11.91 3.20
N THR A 25 -13.26 -10.89 3.97
CA THR A 25 -14.58 -10.87 4.62
C THR A 25 -15.70 -10.89 3.58
N LEU A 26 -15.61 -10.05 2.56
CA LEU A 26 -16.61 -9.95 1.50
C LEU A 26 -16.63 -11.18 0.59
N ALA A 27 -15.47 -11.79 0.32
CA ALA A 27 -15.38 -12.95 -0.57
C ALA A 27 -15.75 -14.28 0.10
N THR A 28 -15.57 -14.38 1.41
CA THR A 28 -15.77 -15.65 2.14
C THR A 28 -16.99 -15.66 3.06
N GLU A 29 -17.58 -14.49 3.33
CA GLU A 29 -18.67 -14.28 4.29
C GLU A 29 -18.36 -14.84 5.70
N LYS A 30 -17.09 -15.05 6.04
CA LYS A 30 -16.63 -15.56 7.33
C LYS A 30 -16.09 -14.45 8.21
N ALA A 31 -16.25 -14.63 9.52
CA ALA A 31 -15.66 -13.73 10.50
C ALA A 31 -14.12 -13.77 10.44
N ILE A 32 -13.50 -12.60 10.60
CA ILE A 32 -12.05 -12.47 10.72
C ILE A 32 -11.62 -13.06 12.06
N ASP A 33 -10.81 -14.11 12.03
CA ASP A 33 -10.09 -14.60 13.19
C ASP A 33 -8.65 -14.07 13.21
N LEU A 34 -7.93 -14.31 14.31
CA LEU A 34 -6.54 -13.86 14.45
C LEU A 34 -5.62 -14.47 13.38
N ARG A 35 -5.95 -15.67 12.88
CA ARG A 35 -5.16 -16.35 11.84
C ARG A 35 -5.27 -15.61 10.51
N VAL A 36 -6.48 -15.19 10.12
CA VAL A 36 -6.73 -14.38 8.92
C VAL A 36 -5.97 -13.05 9.02
N PHE A 37 -6.02 -12.38 10.17
CA PHE A 37 -5.27 -11.13 10.38
C PHE A 37 -3.76 -11.32 10.19
N VAL A 38 -3.17 -12.34 10.80
CA VAL A 38 -1.73 -12.61 10.68
C VAL A 38 -1.35 -12.93 9.24
N ILE A 39 -2.15 -13.73 8.53
CA ILE A 39 -1.91 -14.04 7.11
C ILE A 39 -1.96 -12.77 6.27
N ALA A 40 -3.01 -11.96 6.41
CA ALA A 40 -3.14 -10.68 5.69
C ALA A 40 -1.95 -9.75 5.98
N PHE A 41 -1.52 -9.67 7.24
CA PHE A 41 -0.32 -8.91 7.62
C PHE A 41 0.94 -9.39 6.90
N PHE A 42 1.20 -10.70 6.89
CA PHE A 42 2.37 -11.26 6.20
C PHE A 42 2.32 -11.11 4.68
N VAL A 43 1.12 -11.10 4.09
CA VAL A 43 0.92 -10.84 2.66
C VAL A 43 1.17 -9.37 2.35
N ALA A 44 0.56 -8.44 3.09
CA ALA A 44 0.69 -7.01 2.88
C ALA A 44 2.12 -6.47 3.17
N PHE A 45 2.86 -7.09 4.09
CA PHE A 45 4.20 -6.66 4.48
C PHE A 45 5.19 -6.52 3.31
N PRO A 46 5.47 -7.57 2.49
CA PRO A 46 6.35 -7.43 1.34
C PRO A 46 5.83 -6.39 0.35
N PHE A 47 4.51 -6.30 0.10
CA PHE A 47 3.95 -5.28 -0.79
C PHE A 47 4.18 -3.85 -0.28
N ALA A 48 4.07 -3.63 1.03
CA ALA A 48 4.38 -2.34 1.64
C ALA A 48 5.87 -1.97 1.52
N VAL A 49 6.78 -2.96 1.65
CA VAL A 49 8.22 -2.73 1.42
C VAL A 49 8.48 -2.41 -0.05
N PHE A 50 7.93 -3.20 -0.98
CA PHE A 50 8.12 -3.01 -2.41
C PHE A 50 7.52 -1.68 -2.89
N SER A 51 6.32 -1.32 -2.44
CA SER A 51 5.66 -0.07 -2.85
C SER A 51 6.47 1.14 -2.43
N GLU A 52 7.01 1.14 -1.20
CA GLU A 52 7.85 2.23 -0.75
C GLU A 52 9.17 2.31 -1.53
N LEU A 53 9.85 1.19 -1.76
CA LEU A 53 11.07 1.17 -2.58
C LEU A 53 10.84 1.68 -4.02
N ILE A 54 9.67 1.38 -4.60
CA ILE A 54 9.29 1.83 -5.94
C ILE A 54 8.93 3.33 -5.94
N VAL A 55 8.11 3.76 -4.98
CA VAL A 55 7.61 5.14 -4.87
C VAL A 55 8.73 6.10 -4.50
N ASP A 56 9.68 5.68 -3.68
CA ASP A 56 10.81 6.51 -3.28
C ASP A 56 11.81 6.74 -4.44
N HIS A 57 11.79 5.89 -5.48
CA HIS A 57 12.66 6.05 -6.64
C HIS A 57 12.35 7.33 -7.43
N ASP A 58 13.34 8.21 -7.60
CA ASP A 58 13.23 9.50 -8.33
C ASP A 58 12.64 9.41 -9.74
N ARG A 59 12.69 8.25 -10.40
CA ARG A 59 12.05 8.04 -11.70
C ARG A 59 10.52 8.01 -11.60
N PHE A 60 9.99 7.38 -10.55
CA PHE A 60 8.55 7.31 -10.32
C PHE A 60 7.98 8.69 -9.94
N LYS A 61 8.66 9.42 -9.05
CA LYS A 61 8.31 10.81 -8.70
C LYS A 61 8.28 11.72 -9.94
N ARG A 62 9.28 11.62 -10.82
CA ARG A 62 9.35 12.38 -12.09
C ARG A 62 8.31 11.94 -13.13
N PHE A 63 7.89 10.67 -13.11
CA PHE A 63 6.83 10.16 -13.97
C PHE A 63 5.46 10.67 -13.51
N MET A 64 5.14 10.52 -12.23
CA MET A 64 3.89 11.02 -11.62
C MET A 64 3.76 12.54 -11.75
N GLY A 65 4.84 13.30 -11.53
CA GLY A 65 4.84 14.75 -11.71
C GLY A 65 4.53 15.19 -13.15
N ARG A 66 4.96 14.41 -14.15
CA ARG A 66 4.63 14.68 -15.57
C ARG A 66 3.18 14.34 -15.91
N LEU A 67 2.63 13.28 -15.31
CA LEU A 67 1.23 12.89 -15.49
C LEU A 67 0.27 13.94 -14.91
N PHE A 68 0.57 14.46 -13.72
CA PHE A 68 -0.24 15.50 -13.06
C PHE A 68 -0.19 16.86 -13.78
N LYS A 69 0.97 17.26 -14.33
CA LYS A 69 1.11 18.53 -15.06
C LYS A 69 0.27 18.59 -16.35
N ARG A 70 -0.06 17.43 -16.92
CA ARG A 70 -0.80 17.32 -18.19
C ARG A 70 -2.32 17.53 -18.05
N LYS A 71 -2.87 17.51 -16.83
CA LYS A 71 -4.32 17.68 -16.56
C LYS A 71 -4.75 19.15 -16.33
N SER A 72 -3.81 20.08 -16.20
CA SER A 72 -4.08 21.52 -15.94
C SER A 72 -4.02 22.40 -17.20
N SER A 73 -3.99 21.82 -18.41
CA SER A 73 -3.85 22.56 -19.67
C SER A 73 -4.88 22.16 -20.72
N SER A 74 -6.07 21.71 -20.31
CA SER A 74 -7.25 21.58 -21.17
C SER A 74 -8.48 22.10 -20.44
#